data_AF-A0A7X7LGD1-F1
#
_entry.id   AF-A0A7X7LGD1-F1
#
_cell.length_a   1.000
_cell.length_b   1.000
_cell.length_c   1.000
_cell.angle_alpha   90.00
_cell.angle_beta   90.00
_cell.angle_gamma   90.00
#
_symmetry.space_group_name_H-M   'P 1'
#
loop_
_entity.id
_entity.type
_entity.pdbx_description
1 polymer ?
#
loop_
_entity_poly.entity_id
_entity_poly.type
_entity_poly.pdbx_seq_one_letter_code
_entity_poly.pdbx_strand_id
1 'polypeptide(L)'
;MKDFSELKAKIEELAKKAPGFVDDILPHAVATVAANYFKENFQDESFEGEKWQEVNRRKDFYVRKKDGKSVKNYTKGAARIRPILTGETADLGKSLEADADKSVGGKAVVKTVHYGEYHNEGTENLPKRQFMGQTETLNEIISEELDKQFTKFFNA
;
A
#
# COMPACT_ATOMS: atom_id res chain seq x y z
N MET A 1 13.27 3.46 53.12
CA MET A 1 13.00 2.54 52.01
C MET A 1 12.31 3.35 50.93
N LYS A 2 12.78 3.33 49.68
CA LYS A 2 12.10 4.05 48.60
C LYS A 2 10.83 3.28 48.25
N ASP A 3 9.69 3.95 48.26
CA ASP A 3 8.42 3.37 47.84
C ASP A 3 8.39 3.31 46.31
N PHE A 4 8.21 2.11 45.77
CA PHE A 4 8.13 1.83 44.34
C PHE A 4 6.77 1.26 43.95
N SER A 5 5.77 1.37 44.82
CA SER A 5 4.44 0.78 44.61
C SER A 5 3.75 1.35 43.37
N GLU A 6 3.92 2.64 43.09
CA GLU A 6 3.39 3.30 41.89
C GLU A 6 4.04 2.76 40.60
N LEU A 7 5.36 2.61 40.59
CA LEU A 7 6.09 2.04 39.46
C LEU A 7 5.62 0.59 39.17
N LYS A 8 5.49 -0.22 40.23
CA LYS A 8 5.00 -1.59 40.11
C LYS A 8 3.59 -1.64 39.52
N ALA A 9 2.68 -0.81 40.02
CA ALA A 9 1.31 -0.73 39.51
C ALA A 9 1.28 -0.35 38.03
N LYS A 10 2.12 0.61 37.60
CA LYS A 10 2.20 1.00 36.18
C LYS A 10 2.73 -0.12 35.29
N ILE A 11 3.76 -0.85 35.74
CA ILE A 11 4.29 -2.01 35.00
C ILE A 11 3.22 -3.10 34.86
N GLU A 12 2.48 -3.41 35.93
CA GLU A 12 1.40 -4.40 35.89
C GLU A 12 0.26 -3.97 34.96
N GLU A 13 -0.07 -2.68 34.91
CA GLU A 13 -1.05 -2.14 33.97
C GLU A 13 -0.59 -2.29 32.52
N LEU A 14 0.64 -1.90 32.21
CA LEU A 14 1.23 -2.05 30.88
C LEU A 14 1.28 -3.52 30.46
N ALA A 15 1.72 -4.41 31.35
CA ALA A 15 1.77 -5.85 31.08
C ALA A 15 0.39 -6.44 30.74
N LYS A 16 -0.68 -5.94 31.37
CA LYS A 16 -2.06 -6.35 31.07
C LYS A 16 -2.54 -5.85 29.71
N LYS A 17 -2.12 -4.66 29.28
CA LYS A 17 -2.52 -4.05 28.00
C LYS A 17 -1.67 -4.52 26.81
N ALA A 18 -0.43 -4.97 27.07
CA ALA A 18 0.53 -5.33 26.04
C ALA A 18 0.03 -6.36 25.02
N PRO A 19 -0.69 -7.45 25.40
CA PRO A 19 -1.19 -8.42 24.43
C PRO A 19 -2.10 -7.80 23.37
N GLY A 20 -3.16 -7.07 23.77
CA GLY A 20 -4.06 -6.41 22.82
C GLY A 20 -3.36 -5.31 22.00
N PHE A 21 -2.35 -4.66 22.57
CA PHE A 21 -1.54 -3.70 21.82
C PHE A 21 -0.73 -4.37 20.71
N VAL A 22 -0.04 -5.47 21.01
CA VAL A 22 0.80 -6.20 20.05
C VAL A 22 -0.03 -6.99 19.04
N ASP A 23 -1.13 -7.59 19.49
CA ASP A 23 -1.93 -8.49 18.68
C ASP A 23 -2.94 -7.77 17.81
N ASP A 24 -3.49 -6.62 18.24
CA ASP A 24 -4.55 -5.93 17.50
C ASP A 24 -4.12 -4.54 17.01
N ILE A 25 -3.55 -3.72 17.89
CA ILE A 25 -3.29 -2.31 17.59
C ILE A 25 -2.13 -2.15 16.60
N LEU A 26 -0.98 -2.77 16.89
CA LEU A 26 0.22 -2.65 16.06
C LEU A 26 0.01 -3.16 14.63
N PRO A 27 -0.51 -4.38 14.40
CA PRO A 27 -0.58 -4.91 13.04
C PRO A 27 -1.60 -4.16 12.19
N HIS A 28 -2.71 -3.68 12.78
CA HIS A 28 -3.67 -2.82 12.09
C HIS A 28 -3.06 -1.45 11.72
N ALA A 29 -2.27 -0.84 12.61
CA ALA A 29 -1.59 0.42 12.32
C ALA A 29 -0.58 0.25 11.16
N VAL A 30 0.22 -0.81 11.19
CA VAL A 30 1.17 -1.17 10.13
C VAL A 30 0.44 -1.42 8.80
N ALA A 31 -0.66 -2.19 8.82
CA ALA A 31 -1.46 -2.44 7.62
C ALA A 31 -2.04 -1.14 7.03
N THR A 32 -2.43 -0.20 7.89
CA THR A 32 -2.97 1.10 7.46
C THR A 32 -1.92 1.93 6.74
N VAL A 33 -0.72 2.09 7.29
CA VAL A 33 0.34 2.87 6.65
C VAL A 33 0.85 2.20 5.36
N ALA A 34 0.94 0.87 5.34
CA ALA A 34 1.27 0.13 4.13
C ALA A 34 0.22 0.31 3.02
N ALA A 35 -1.07 0.24 3.37
CA ALA A 35 -2.15 0.45 2.40
C ALA A 35 -2.12 1.87 1.81
N ASN A 36 -1.80 2.88 2.62
CA ASN A 36 -1.65 4.25 2.14
C ASN A 36 -0.44 4.40 1.21
N TYR A 37 0.72 3.86 1.58
CA TYR A 37 1.91 3.87 0.73
C TYR A 37 1.64 3.18 -0.63
N PHE A 38 0.92 2.06 -0.64
CA PHE A 38 0.54 1.39 -1.89
C PHE A 38 -0.45 2.21 -2.73
N LYS A 39 -1.36 2.95 -2.10
CA LYS A 39 -2.25 3.89 -2.81
C LYS A 39 -1.48 5.02 -3.46
N GLU A 40 -0.50 5.57 -2.77
CA GLU A 40 0.35 6.65 -3.31
C GLU A 40 1.11 6.15 -4.54
N ASN A 41 1.80 5.01 -4.44
CA ASN A 41 2.44 4.36 -5.58
C ASN A 41 1.47 4.14 -6.75
N PHE A 42 0.26 3.66 -6.46
CA PHE A 42 -0.78 3.45 -7.47
C PHE A 42 -1.23 4.74 -8.15
N GLN A 43 -1.45 5.81 -7.39
CA GLN A 43 -1.90 7.11 -7.89
C GLN A 43 -0.81 7.82 -8.69
N ASP A 44 0.44 7.67 -8.25
CA ASP A 44 1.60 8.25 -8.93
C ASP A 44 1.99 7.47 -10.19
N GLU A 45 1.42 6.29 -10.42
CA GLU A 45 1.81 5.42 -11.53
C GLU A 45 3.30 5.02 -11.47
N SER A 46 3.81 4.78 -10.25
CA SER A 46 5.20 4.43 -9.99
C SER A 46 5.39 3.44 -8.84
N PHE A 47 6.60 2.88 -8.76
CA PHE A 47 7.08 2.10 -7.63
C PHE A 47 8.51 2.53 -7.32
N GLU A 48 8.83 2.91 -6.08
CA GLU A 48 10.17 3.41 -5.71
C GLU A 48 10.63 4.59 -6.60
N GLY A 49 9.70 5.48 -6.95
CA GLY A 49 9.97 6.62 -7.85
C GLY A 49 10.06 6.26 -9.35
N GLU A 50 10.13 4.97 -9.70
CA GLU A 50 10.21 4.51 -11.09
C GLU A 50 8.82 4.47 -11.72
N LYS A 51 8.58 5.31 -12.74
CA LYS A 51 7.30 5.38 -13.45
C LYS A 51 7.03 4.12 -14.26
N TRP A 52 5.77 3.68 -14.27
CA TRP A 52 5.34 2.55 -15.07
C TRP A 52 5.51 2.80 -16.56
N GLN A 53 5.57 1.69 -17.31
CA GLN A 53 5.53 1.77 -18.75
C GLN A 53 4.24 2.44 -19.25
N GLU A 54 4.43 3.50 -20.02
CA GLU A 54 3.35 4.32 -20.56
C GLU A 54 2.47 3.56 -21.57
N VAL A 55 1.16 3.80 -21.50
CA VAL A 55 0.14 3.12 -22.32
C VAL A 55 0.04 3.74 -23.71
N ASN A 56 -0.27 2.90 -24.69
CA ASN A 56 -0.41 3.35 -26.08
C ASN A 56 -1.46 4.46 -26.26
N ARG A 57 -2.51 4.48 -25.41
CA ARG A 57 -3.59 5.48 -25.49
C ARG A 57 -3.12 6.92 -25.26
N ARG A 58 -1.99 7.15 -24.56
CA ARG A 58 -1.39 8.48 -24.34
C ARG A 58 -0.47 8.94 -25.48
N LYS A 59 0.03 8.01 -26.28
CA LYS A 59 0.99 8.27 -27.38
C LYS A 59 0.26 8.76 -28.63
N ASP A 60 0.85 9.65 -29.40
CA ASP A 60 0.29 10.09 -30.69
C ASP A 60 0.32 9.00 -31.77
N PHE A 61 1.32 8.12 -31.69
CA PHE A 61 1.47 6.95 -32.55
C PHE A 61 1.84 5.74 -31.71
N TYR A 62 1.40 4.56 -32.13
CA TYR A 62 1.81 3.31 -31.49
C TYR A 62 2.02 2.20 -32.51
N VAL A 63 2.86 1.23 -32.15
CA VAL A 63 3.13 0.05 -32.96
C VAL A 63 2.06 -1.01 -32.67
N ARG A 64 1.36 -1.47 -33.71
CA ARG A 64 0.39 -2.57 -33.56
C ARG A 64 1.12 -3.89 -33.36
N LYS A 65 0.75 -4.64 -32.32
CA LYS A 65 1.31 -5.98 -32.06
C LYS A 65 1.09 -6.97 -33.21
N LYS A 66 -0.01 -6.83 -33.97
CA LYS A 66 -0.38 -7.76 -35.05
C LYS A 66 0.58 -7.74 -36.24
N ASP A 67 1.03 -6.56 -36.67
CA ASP A 67 1.76 -6.39 -37.93
C ASP A 67 2.97 -5.45 -37.84
N GLY A 68 3.31 -4.95 -36.65
CA GLY A 68 4.47 -4.09 -36.42
C GLY A 68 4.37 -2.70 -37.02
N LYS A 69 3.21 -2.31 -37.60
CA LYS A 69 3.05 -1.00 -38.22
C LYS A 69 2.79 0.08 -37.19
N SER A 70 3.47 1.22 -37.34
CA SER A 70 3.16 2.44 -36.60
C SER A 70 1.86 3.03 -37.14
N VAL A 71 0.89 3.28 -36.25
CA VAL A 71 -0.40 3.86 -36.58
C VAL A 71 -0.69 5.07 -35.70
N LYS A 72 -1.43 6.03 -36.26
CA LYS A 72 -1.90 7.20 -35.52
C LYS A 72 -2.92 6.78 -34.46
N ASN A 73 -2.76 7.30 -33.25
CA ASN A 73 -3.70 7.13 -32.17
C ASN A 73 -4.78 8.22 -32.24
N TYR A 74 -6.04 7.79 -32.27
CA TYR A 74 -7.20 8.68 -32.32
C TYR A 74 -7.91 8.83 -30.96
N THR A 75 -7.34 8.27 -29.89
CA THR A 75 -7.88 8.41 -28.53
C THR A 75 -7.87 9.89 -28.11
N LYS A 76 -8.99 10.36 -27.54
CA LYS A 76 -9.21 11.77 -27.16
C LYS A 76 -9.80 11.89 -25.75
N GLY A 77 -9.77 13.11 -25.20
CA GLY A 77 -10.42 13.45 -23.94
C GLY A 77 -9.91 12.65 -22.74
N ALA A 78 -10.80 12.37 -21.78
CA ALA A 78 -10.46 11.62 -20.57
C ALA A 78 -9.89 10.21 -20.85
N ALA A 79 -10.26 9.56 -21.96
CA ALA A 79 -9.66 8.29 -22.37
C ALA A 79 -8.16 8.39 -22.65
N ARG A 80 -7.72 9.55 -23.15
CA ARG A 80 -6.30 9.80 -23.41
C ARG A 80 -5.54 10.01 -22.11
N ILE A 81 -6.04 10.88 -21.23
CA ILE A 81 -5.25 11.40 -20.09
C ILE A 81 -5.43 10.66 -18.76
N ARG A 82 -6.49 9.86 -18.58
CA ARG A 82 -6.78 9.22 -17.29
C ARG A 82 -5.59 8.37 -16.79
N PRO A 83 -5.39 8.23 -15.46
CA PRO A 83 -4.40 7.33 -14.90
C PRO A 83 -4.57 5.88 -15.41
N ILE A 84 -3.48 5.14 -15.53
CA ILE A 84 -3.33 3.90 -16.28
C ILE A 84 -4.33 2.84 -15.80
N LEU A 85 -4.40 2.66 -14.49
CA LEU A 85 -5.18 1.59 -13.82
C LEU A 85 -6.44 2.08 -13.10
N THR A 86 -6.72 3.39 -13.11
CA THR A 86 -7.90 3.94 -12.40
C THR A 86 -9.20 3.64 -13.13
N GLY A 87 -9.18 3.48 -14.46
CA GLY A 87 -10.42 3.25 -15.21
C GLY A 87 -11.42 4.39 -15.03
N GLU A 88 -12.72 4.09 -15.02
CA GLU A 88 -13.79 5.06 -14.77
C GLU A 88 -14.23 5.09 -13.30
N THR A 89 -14.11 3.95 -12.60
CA THR A 89 -14.63 3.75 -11.25
C THR A 89 -13.57 3.91 -10.15
N ALA A 90 -12.28 3.85 -10.49
CA ALA A 90 -11.16 3.82 -9.56
C ALA A 90 -11.14 2.60 -8.63
N ASP A 91 -11.83 1.51 -8.98
CA ASP A 91 -12.07 0.38 -8.07
C ASP A 91 -10.79 -0.25 -7.53
N LEU A 92 -9.76 -0.45 -8.36
CA LEU A 92 -8.48 -1.03 -7.91
C LEU A 92 -7.85 -0.16 -6.82
N GLY A 93 -7.65 1.14 -7.09
CA GLY A 93 -7.05 2.05 -6.13
C GLY A 93 -7.87 2.19 -4.85
N LYS A 94 -9.21 2.14 -4.94
CA LYS A 94 -10.11 2.17 -3.79
C LYS A 94 -10.04 0.88 -2.96
N SER A 95 -9.80 -0.25 -3.60
CA SER A 95 -9.77 -1.56 -2.92
C SER A 95 -8.53 -1.82 -2.08
N LEU A 96 -7.47 -1.02 -2.25
CA LEU A 96 -6.25 -1.09 -1.44
C LEU A 96 -6.58 -0.66 -0.03
N GLU A 97 -6.70 -1.57 0.91
CA GLU A 97 -7.13 -1.23 2.27
C GLU A 97 -6.46 -2.16 3.27
N ALA A 98 -6.27 -1.67 4.50
CA ALA A 98 -5.95 -2.55 5.60
C ALA A 98 -7.07 -3.58 5.78
N ASP A 99 -6.70 -4.85 5.93
CA ASP A 99 -7.63 -5.92 6.28
C ASP A 99 -7.55 -6.11 7.80
N ALA A 100 -8.34 -5.31 8.53
CA ALA A 100 -8.29 -5.28 10.00
C ALA A 100 -8.54 -6.65 10.62
N ASP A 101 -9.51 -7.40 10.10
CA ASP A 101 -9.86 -8.74 10.59
C ASP A 101 -8.72 -9.76 10.42
N LYS A 102 -7.85 -9.56 9.43
CA LYS A 102 -6.67 -10.41 9.19
C LYS A 102 -5.37 -9.81 9.71
N SER A 103 -5.41 -8.56 10.18
CA SER A 103 -4.25 -7.85 10.71
C SER A 103 -4.16 -8.06 12.21
N VAL A 104 -3.89 -9.31 12.61
CA VAL A 104 -3.87 -9.74 14.02
C VAL A 104 -2.67 -10.61 14.33
N GLY A 105 -2.31 -10.72 15.62
CA GLY A 105 -1.26 -11.62 16.11
C GLY A 105 0.12 -11.33 15.50
N GLY A 106 0.47 -10.05 15.39
CA GLY A 106 1.74 -9.60 14.80
C GLY A 106 1.78 -9.61 13.27
N LYS A 107 0.69 -9.97 12.58
CA LYS A 107 0.62 -9.98 11.11
C LYS A 107 -0.15 -8.77 10.61
N ALA A 108 0.43 -7.98 9.71
CA ALA A 108 -0.26 -6.90 9.00
C ALA A 108 -0.68 -7.37 7.60
N VAL A 109 -1.92 -7.09 7.19
CA VAL A 109 -2.46 -7.51 5.89
C VAL A 109 -3.11 -6.34 5.18
N VAL A 110 -2.71 -6.12 3.92
CA VAL A 110 -3.39 -5.21 2.99
C VAL A 110 -4.15 -6.05 1.97
N LYS A 111 -5.45 -5.80 1.83
CA LYS A 111 -6.30 -6.43 0.82
C LYS A 111 -6.35 -5.57 -0.45
N THR A 112 -6.67 -6.23 -1.56
CA THR A 112 -6.93 -5.63 -2.86
C THR A 112 -7.87 -6.55 -3.65
N VAL A 113 -8.46 -6.04 -4.73
CA VAL A 113 -9.22 -6.88 -5.68
C VAL A 113 -8.31 -7.85 -6.43
N HIS A 114 -8.84 -9.03 -6.79
CA HIS A 114 -8.10 -10.13 -7.44
C HIS A 114 -7.26 -9.69 -8.65
N TYR A 115 -7.78 -8.78 -9.48
CA TYR A 115 -7.06 -8.34 -10.68
C TYR A 115 -5.88 -7.39 -10.39
N GLY A 116 -5.76 -6.89 -9.16
CA GLY A 116 -4.65 -6.05 -8.71
C GLY A 116 -3.30 -6.80 -8.74
N GLU A 117 -3.31 -8.08 -8.37
CA GLU A 117 -2.12 -8.95 -8.37
C GLU A 117 -1.51 -9.06 -9.78
N TYR A 118 -2.33 -9.33 -10.81
CA TYR A 118 -1.87 -9.41 -12.20
C TYR A 118 -1.21 -8.12 -12.68
N HIS A 119 -1.70 -6.96 -12.26
CA HIS A 119 -1.05 -5.69 -12.58
C HIS A 119 0.25 -5.50 -11.80
N ASN A 120 0.24 -5.85 -10.52
CA ASN A 120 1.39 -5.69 -9.64
C ASN A 120 2.60 -6.53 -10.10
N GLU A 121 2.35 -7.77 -10.54
CA GLU A 121 3.37 -8.72 -10.96
C GLU A 121 3.64 -8.70 -12.46
N GLY A 122 2.63 -8.36 -13.26
CA GLY A 122 2.68 -8.49 -14.71
C GLY A 122 2.51 -9.95 -15.17
N THR A 123 2.39 -10.13 -16.48
CA THR A 123 2.37 -11.44 -17.14
C THR A 123 3.09 -11.33 -18.49
N GLU A 124 3.20 -12.42 -19.24
CA GLU A 124 3.72 -12.41 -20.62
C GLU A 124 3.02 -11.36 -21.51
N ASN A 125 1.72 -11.15 -21.29
CA ASN A 125 0.89 -10.27 -22.12
C ASN A 125 0.55 -8.93 -21.48
N LEU A 126 0.85 -8.76 -20.19
CA LEU A 126 0.52 -7.58 -19.39
C LEU A 126 1.79 -7.01 -18.75
N PRO A 127 2.22 -5.79 -19.08
CA PRO A 127 3.42 -5.24 -18.46
C PRO A 127 3.19 -5.01 -16.97
N LYS A 128 4.23 -5.30 -16.18
CA LYS A 128 4.28 -5.11 -14.74
C LYS A 128 4.09 -3.64 -14.37
N ARG A 129 3.20 -3.39 -13.42
CA ARG A 129 2.87 -2.09 -12.83
C ARG A 129 2.79 -2.26 -11.34
N GLN A 130 3.96 -2.41 -10.73
CA GLN A 130 4.05 -2.64 -9.29
C GLN A 130 3.55 -1.40 -8.55
N PHE A 131 2.72 -1.61 -7.53
CA PHE A 131 2.30 -0.60 -6.56
C PHE A 131 2.35 -1.14 -5.13
N MET A 132 2.35 -2.47 -4.98
CA MET A 132 2.54 -3.20 -3.73
C MET A 132 3.89 -3.92 -3.72
N GLY A 133 4.56 -3.86 -2.58
CA GLY A 133 5.81 -4.57 -2.35
C GLY A 133 6.53 -4.03 -1.12
N GLN A 134 7.45 -4.83 -0.59
CA GLN A 134 8.37 -4.38 0.46
C GLN A 134 9.45 -3.50 -0.16
N THR A 135 9.73 -2.37 0.47
CA THR A 135 10.76 -1.42 0.06
C THR A 135 11.43 -0.79 1.27
N GLU A 136 12.56 -0.13 1.07
CA GLU A 136 13.27 0.57 2.15
C GLU A 136 12.43 1.72 2.71
N THR A 137 11.84 2.53 1.83
CA THR A 137 10.91 3.61 2.23
C THR A 137 9.72 3.09 3.02
N LEU A 138 9.13 1.96 2.62
CA LEU A 138 8.03 1.36 3.39
C LEU A 138 8.49 0.91 4.78
N ASN A 139 9.69 0.34 4.90
CA ASN A 139 10.23 -0.07 6.20
C ASN A 139 10.45 1.12 7.14
N GLU A 140 10.91 2.25 6.61
CA GLU A 140 11.05 3.50 7.37
C GLU A 140 9.69 3.99 7.87
N ILE A 141 8.69 4.08 6.98
CA ILE A 141 7.31 4.48 7.33
C ILE A 141 6.72 3.56 8.42
N ILE A 142 6.94 2.24 8.29
CA ILE A 142 6.48 1.27 9.28
C ILE A 142 7.19 1.49 10.62
N SER A 143 8.50 1.72 10.62
CA SER A 143 9.28 1.95 11.83
C SER A 143 8.81 3.21 12.57
N GLU A 144 8.58 4.30 11.84
CA GLU A 144 8.03 5.54 12.39
C GLU A 144 6.63 5.35 12.99
N GLU A 145 5.76 4.60 12.33
CA GLU A 145 4.42 4.32 12.87
C GLU A 145 4.51 3.43 14.11
N LEU A 146 5.39 2.42 14.15
CA LEU A 146 5.63 1.61 15.34
C LEU A 146 6.10 2.47 16.52
N ASP A 147 7.11 3.31 16.34
CA ASP A 147 7.63 4.20 17.40
C ASP A 147 6.53 5.12 17.95
N LYS A 148 5.71 5.67 17.05
CA LYS A 148 4.55 6.49 17.42
C LYS A 148 3.51 5.70 18.22
N GLN A 149 3.23 4.45 17.85
CA GLN A 149 2.27 3.61 18.59
C GLN A 149 2.83 3.19 19.95
N PHE A 150 4.11 2.82 20.05
CA PHE A 150 4.76 2.53 21.33
C PHE A 150 4.78 3.75 22.25
N THR A 151 5.09 4.94 21.73
CA THR A 151 5.05 6.19 22.50
C THR A 151 3.65 6.44 23.07
N LYS A 152 2.59 6.22 22.28
CA LYS A 152 1.21 6.32 22.78
C LYS A 152 0.91 5.28 23.85
N PHE A 153 1.35 4.04 23.66
CA PHE A 153 1.12 2.95 24.61
C PHE A 153 1.74 3.22 25.98
N PHE A 154 2.99 3.73 26.01
CA PHE A 154 3.68 4.03 27.27
C PHE A 154 3.15 5.28 27.98
N ASN A 155 2.57 6.23 27.23
CA ASN A 155 2.05 7.48 27.77
C ASN A 155 0.55 7.46 28.08
N ALA A 156 -0.15 6.36 27.77
CA ALA A 156 -1.55 6.12 28.11
C ALA A 156 -1.72 5.61 29.55
#